data_AF-A0A0F7TIR2-F1
#
_entry.id   AF-A0A0F7TIR2-F1
#
_cell.length_a   1.000
_cell.length_b   1.000
_cell.length_c   1.000
_cell.angle_alpha   90.00
_cell.angle_beta   90.00
_cell.angle_gamma   90.00
#
_symmetry.space_group_name_H-M   'P 1'
#
loop_
_entity.id
_entity.type
_entity.pdbx_description
1 polymer ?
#
loop_
_entity_poly.entity_id
_entity_poly.type
_entity_poly.pdbx_seq_one_letter_code
_entity_poly.pdbx_strand_id
1 'polypeptide(L)'
;MEPVPEALQQATVNPSVKENFTDKICSTVQKANLHCPAHAHIARSKTLILDLNKPMLHAANSTVQRAGTLQLYAEQIEALYASE
;
A
#
# COMPACT_ATOMS: atom_id res chain seq x y z
N MET A 1 -22.06 7.10 -9.18
CA MET A 1 -21.09 7.19 -8.09
C MET A 1 -21.15 5.85 -7.38
N GLU A 2 -20.34 4.90 -7.85
CA GLU A 2 -20.25 3.58 -7.23
C GLU A 2 -19.75 3.77 -5.79
N PRO A 3 -20.32 3.09 -4.79
CA PRO A 3 -19.86 3.21 -3.42
C PRO A 3 -18.42 2.69 -3.37
N VAL A 4 -17.53 3.53 -2.82
CA VAL A 4 -16.13 3.16 -2.59
C VAL A 4 -16.11 1.87 -1.78
N PRO A 5 -15.34 0.82 -2.16
CA PRO A 5 -15.46 -0.49 -1.54
C PRO A 5 -15.06 -0.41 -0.07
N GLU A 6 -16.03 -0.63 0.81
CA GLU A 6 -15.89 -0.68 2.27
C GLU A 6 -14.76 -1.63 2.74
N ALA A 7 -14.40 -2.61 1.91
CA ALA A 7 -13.28 -3.52 2.09
C ALA A 7 -11.90 -2.83 2.16
N LEU A 8 -11.70 -1.67 1.50
CA LEU A 8 -10.44 -0.94 1.58
C LEU A 8 -10.27 -0.21 2.92
N GLN A 9 -11.37 0.21 3.55
CA GLN A 9 -11.36 0.81 4.89
C GLN A 9 -11.09 -0.24 5.99
N GLN A 10 -11.57 -1.47 5.81
CA GLN A 10 -11.39 -2.55 6.81
C GLN A 10 -9.96 -3.10 6.84
N ALA A 11 -9.21 -3.00 5.73
CA ALA A 11 -7.81 -3.43 5.65
C ALA A 11 -6.85 -2.56 6.49
N THR A 12 -7.24 -1.32 6.80
CA THR A 12 -6.48 -0.42 7.67
C THR A 12 -6.68 -0.74 9.16
N VAL A 13 -7.78 -1.43 9.51
CA VAL A 13 -8.23 -1.61 10.89
C VAL A 13 -8.03 -3.04 11.42
N ASN A 14 -8.00 -4.05 10.54
CA ASN A 14 -7.83 -5.45 10.97
C ASN A 14 -6.54 -6.08 10.40
N PRO A 15 -5.61 -6.55 11.25
CA PRO A 15 -4.35 -7.16 10.79
C PRO A 15 -4.56 -8.41 9.91
N SER A 16 -5.60 -9.21 10.18
CA SER A 16 -5.90 -10.39 9.35
C SER A 16 -6.41 -10.02 7.95
N VAL A 17 -7.15 -8.92 7.84
CA VAL A 17 -7.62 -8.41 6.53
C VAL A 17 -6.45 -7.80 5.75
N LYS A 18 -5.54 -7.10 6.43
CA LYS A 18 -4.30 -6.57 5.84
C LYS A 18 -3.43 -7.67 5.23
N GLU A 19 -3.21 -8.76 5.97
CA GLU A 19 -2.40 -9.90 5.49
C GLU A 19 -3.02 -10.55 4.26
N ASN A 20 -4.32 -10.89 4.34
CA ASN A 20 -5.06 -11.47 3.21
C ASN A 20 -5.04 -10.57 1.97
N PHE A 21 -5.15 -9.26 2.15
CA PHE A 21 -5.07 -8.30 1.04
C PHE A 21 -3.65 -8.25 0.44
N THR A 22 -2.62 -8.23 1.28
CA THR A 22 -1.22 -8.23 0.86
C THR A 22 -0.88 -9.52 0.09
N ASP A 23 -1.40 -10.66 0.52
CA ASP A 23 -1.22 -11.94 -0.17
C ASP A 23 -1.86 -11.97 -1.56
N LYS A 24 -3.06 -11.40 -1.70
CA LYS A 24 -3.70 -11.24 -3.02
C LYS A 24 -2.85 -10.40 -3.96
N ILE A 25 -2.31 -9.27 -3.48
CA ILE A 25 -1.41 -8.42 -4.28
C ILE A 25 -0.14 -9.19 -4.65
N CYS A 26 0.47 -9.89 -3.69
CA CYS A 26 1.68 -10.67 -3.91
C CYS A 26 1.47 -11.74 -4.99
N SER A 27 0.34 -12.46 -4.97
CA SER A 27 0.00 -13.44 -6.02
C SER A 27 -0.12 -12.78 -7.40
N THR A 28 -0.73 -11.60 -7.49
CA THR A 28 -0.82 -10.85 -8.75
C THR A 28 0.55 -10.41 -9.26
N VAL A 29 1.43 -9.93 -8.38
CA VAL A 29 2.80 -9.54 -8.75
C VAL A 29 3.61 -10.75 -9.22
N GLN A 30 3.48 -11.90 -8.55
CA GLN A 30 4.13 -13.14 -8.97
C GLN A 30 3.70 -13.58 -10.37
N LYS A 31 2.39 -13.48 -10.68
CA LYS A 31 1.88 -13.77 -12.03
C LYS A 31 2.41 -12.77 -13.06
N ALA A 32 2.45 -11.48 -12.72
CA ALA A 32 2.98 -10.45 -13.62
C ALA A 32 4.46 -10.70 -13.93
N ASN A 33 5.27 -11.05 -12.93
CA ASN A 33 6.68 -11.38 -13.06
C ASN A 33 6.96 -12.58 -13.99
N LEU A 34 5.97 -13.40 -14.35
CA LEU A 34 6.14 -14.45 -15.37
C LEU A 34 6.20 -13.87 -16.80
N HIS A 35 5.63 -12.68 -17.01
CA HIS A 35 5.49 -12.02 -18.31
C HIS A 35 6.49 -10.87 -18.52
N CYS A 36 7.20 -10.46 -17.46
CA CYS A 36 8.19 -9.38 -17.47
C CYS A 36 9.42 -9.81 -16.67
N PRO A 37 10.57 -9.13 -16.79
CA PRO A 37 11.74 -9.51 -16.00
C PRO A 37 11.42 -9.40 -14.50
N ALA A 38 11.68 -10.49 -13.76
CA ALA A 38 11.21 -10.72 -12.39
C ALA A 38 11.91 -9.83 -11.33
N HIS A 39 11.66 -8.52 -11.39
CA HIS A 39 12.29 -7.53 -10.50
C HIS A 39 11.43 -7.16 -9.29
N ALA A 40 10.13 -7.43 -9.31
CA ALA A 40 9.21 -6.96 -8.26
C ALA A 40 9.06 -7.99 -7.14
N HIS A 41 9.37 -7.59 -5.91
CA HIS A 41 9.11 -8.37 -4.69
C HIS A 41 8.47 -7.50 -3.62
N ILE A 42 7.45 -8.01 -2.94
CA ILE A 42 6.72 -7.29 -1.89
C ILE A 42 7.07 -7.90 -0.53
N ALA A 43 7.62 -7.09 0.36
CA ALA A 43 7.83 -7.48 1.76
C ALA A 43 6.53 -7.33 2.55
N ARG A 44 5.94 -8.45 2.99
CA ARG A 44 4.68 -8.46 3.76
C ARG A 44 4.74 -7.63 5.04
N SER A 45 5.86 -7.74 5.77
CA SER A 45 6.10 -7.03 7.02
C SER A 45 6.30 -5.52 6.83
N LYS A 46 6.80 -5.08 5.67
CA LYS A 46 7.14 -3.66 5.41
C LYS A 46 6.21 -3.00 4.40
N THR A 47 4.93 -3.41 4.41
CA THR A 47 3.86 -2.81 3.59
C THR A 47 2.89 -2.01 4.46
N LEU A 48 2.61 -0.77 4.06
CA LEU A 48 1.64 0.13 4.67
C LEU A 48 0.43 0.30 3.72
N ILE A 49 -0.78 0.07 4.24
CA ILE A 49 -2.04 0.35 3.54
C ILE A 49 -2.51 1.73 4.01
N LEU A 50 -2.79 2.63 3.06
CA LEU A 50 -3.21 3.99 3.37
C LEU A 50 -4.72 4.07 3.58
N ASP A 51 -5.14 4.96 4.49
CA ASP A 51 -6.54 5.31 4.67
C ASP A 51 -7.00 6.23 3.53
N LEU A 52 -8.24 6.07 3.09
CA LEU A 52 -8.90 6.97 2.13
C LEU A 52 -9.08 8.39 2.71
N ASN A 53 -9.18 8.53 4.03
CA ASN A 53 -9.28 9.84 4.69
C ASN A 53 -7.98 10.63 4.68
N LYS A 54 -6.85 9.94 4.57
CA LYS A 54 -5.52 10.52 4.43
C LYS A 54 -4.89 9.89 3.19
N PRO A 55 -5.18 10.41 1.97
CA PRO A 55 -4.65 9.87 0.72
C PRO A 55 -3.22 10.35 0.45
N MET A 56 -2.57 9.76 -0.55
CA MET A 56 -1.28 10.25 -1.06
C MET A 56 -1.42 11.67 -1.62
N LEU A 57 -0.36 12.46 -1.52
CA LEU A 57 -0.32 13.79 -2.12
C LEU A 57 -0.18 13.66 -3.64
N HIS A 58 -1.00 14.40 -4.38
CA HIS A 58 -1.00 14.42 -5.84
C HIS A 58 -0.66 15.82 -6.35
N ALA A 59 0.09 15.90 -7.43
CA ALA A 59 0.37 17.15 -8.13
C ALA A 59 -0.85 17.57 -8.97
N ALA A 60 -0.81 18.79 -9.52
CA ALA A 60 -1.88 19.35 -10.35
C ALA A 60 -2.24 18.50 -11.59
N ASN A 61 -1.34 17.60 -12.02
CA ASN A 61 -1.54 16.66 -13.13
C ASN A 61 -1.90 15.23 -12.66
N SER A 62 -2.41 15.07 -11.44
CA SER A 62 -2.77 13.79 -10.82
C SER A 62 -1.61 12.80 -10.59
N THR A 63 -0.35 13.23 -10.80
CA THR A 63 0.82 12.41 -10.49
C THR A 63 1.05 12.38 -8.99
N VAL A 64 1.38 11.21 -8.44
CA VAL A 64 1.73 11.08 -7.02
C VAL A 64 2.99 11.88 -6.70
N GLN A 65 2.89 12.81 -5.76
CA GLN A 65 4.02 13.53 -5.18
C GLN A 65 4.71 12.63 -4.15
N ARG A 66 5.64 11.81 -4.64
CA ARG A 66 6.33 10.81 -3.81
C ARG A 66 7.03 11.43 -2.59
N ALA A 67 7.81 12.49 -2.78
CA ALA A 67 8.55 13.11 -1.67
C ALA A 67 7.63 13.67 -0.58
N GLY A 68 6.59 14.42 -0.98
CA GLY A 68 5.59 14.94 -0.03
C GLY A 68 4.82 13.82 0.68
N THR A 69 4.46 12.76 -0.06
CA THR A 69 3.81 11.59 0.53
C THR A 69 4.72 10.89 1.54
N LEU A 70 5.99 10.67 1.23
CA LEU A 70 6.94 10.06 2.16
C LEU A 70 7.09 10.89 3.45
N GLN A 71 7.14 12.22 3.33
CA GLN A 71 7.20 13.10 4.49
C GLN A 71 5.90 13.05 5.32
N LEU A 72 4.74 12.95 4.67
CA LEU A 72 3.43 12.88 5.31
C LEU A 72 3.22 11.61 6.16
N TYR A 73 3.89 10.50 5.80
CA TYR A 73 3.84 9.23 6.54
C TYR A 73 5.18 8.84 7.18
N ALA A 74 6.12 9.77 7.31
CA ALA A 74 7.46 9.48 7.79
C ALA A 74 7.42 8.71 9.13
N GLU A 75 6.63 9.20 10.09
CA GLU A 75 6.47 8.57 11.41
C GLU A 75 5.90 7.13 11.33
N GLN A 76 4.91 6.88 10.46
CA GLN A 76 4.31 5.56 10.31
C GLN A 76 5.26 4.58 9.62
N ILE A 77 6.04 5.07 8.66
CA ILE A 77 7.07 4.30 7.98
C ILE A 77 8.19 3.98 8.97
N GLU A 78 8.69 4.96 9.73
CA GLU A 78 9.71 4.73 10.75
C GLU A 78 9.25 3.73 11.80
N ALA A 79 8.02 3.84 12.31
CA ALA A 79 7.45 2.86 13.23
C ALA A 79 7.38 1.45 12.63
N LEU A 80 7.04 1.33 11.34
CA LEU A 80 7.00 0.04 10.62
C LEU A 80 8.39 -0.59 10.45
N TYR A 81 9.43 0.22 10.31
CA TYR A 81 10.81 -0.26 10.19
C TYR A 81 11.50 -0.46 11.54
N ALA A 82 11.03 0.21 12.60
CA ALA A 82 11.55 0.09 13.96
C ALA A 82 11.04 -1.14 14.70
N SER A 83 9.94 -1.76 14.25
CA SER A 83 9.33 -2.95 14.88
C SER A 83 10.03 -4.27 14.53
N GLU A 84 11.36 -4.27 14.48
CA GLU A 84 12.21 -5.43 14.11
C GLU A 84 13.07 -5.92 15.28
#